data_AF-Q43955-F1
#
_entry.id   AF-Q43955-F1
#
_cell.length_a   1.000
_cell.length_b   1.000
_cell.length_c   1.000
_cell.angle_alpha   90.00
_cell.angle_beta   90.00
_cell.angle_gamma   90.00
#
_symmetry.space_group_name_H-M   'P 1'
#
loop_
_entity.id
_entity.type
_entity.pdbx_description
1 polymer ?
#
loop_
_entity_poly.entity_id
_entity_poly.type
_entity_poly.pdbx_seq_one_letter_code
_entity_poly.pdbx_strand_id
1 'polypeptide(L)'
;MCIGIPLQVLECAPGRALCGDDREARWIDTRLIEPPAPGDWLLVFLGAAREALDAERAAQIRDALCALQAVQAGDLAALDGLFADLDREPQLPPHLQAQLPPKEPNSP
;
A
#
# COMPACT_ATOMS: atom_id res chain seq x y z
N MET A 1 -1.05 -17.75 3.63
CA MET A 1 -0.95 -16.76 2.55
C MET A 1 0.09 -15.72 2.97
N CYS A 2 1.10 -15.46 2.15
CA CYS A 2 2.17 -14.51 2.46
C CYS A 2 2.01 -13.30 1.55
N ILE A 3 1.48 -12.21 2.07
CA ILE A 3 1.34 -10.91 1.39
C ILE A 3 2.06 -9.86 2.23
N GLY A 4 2.55 -8.80 1.61
CA GLY A 4 3.16 -7.69 2.34
C GLY A 4 2.12 -7.00 3.22
N ILE A 5 2.44 -6.76 4.48
CA ILE A 5 1.55 -6.09 5.43
C ILE A 5 2.25 -4.84 5.96
N PRO A 6 1.62 -3.65 5.90
CA PRO A 6 2.16 -2.44 6.50
C PRO A 6 2.02 -2.53 8.03
N LEU A 7 3.12 -2.38 8.75
CA LEU A 7 3.14 -2.35 10.21
C LEU A 7 3.85 -1.08 10.69
N GLN A 8 3.33 -0.47 11.75
CA GLN A 8 3.98 0.69 12.37
C GLN A 8 5.03 0.24 13.39
N VAL A 9 6.16 0.94 13.45
CA VAL A 9 7.23 0.67 14.41
C VAL A 9 6.85 1.24 15.79
N LEU A 10 6.91 0.38 16.80
CA LEU A 10 6.66 0.74 18.21
C LEU A 10 7.97 0.94 18.97
N GLU A 11 8.96 0.08 18.71
CA GLU A 11 10.26 0.08 19.39
C GLU A 11 11.36 -0.40 18.42
N CYS A 12 12.58 0.14 18.55
CA CYS A 12 13.72 -0.22 17.73
C CYS A 12 14.82 -0.92 18.52
N ALA A 13 15.46 -1.92 17.91
CA ALA A 13 16.67 -2.58 18.39
C ALA A 13 17.67 -2.79 17.23
N PRO A 14 18.94 -3.15 17.49
CA PRO A 14 19.88 -3.39 16.40
C PRO A 14 19.40 -4.48 15.43
N GLY A 15 19.21 -4.10 14.16
CA GLY A 15 18.81 -5.00 13.07
C GLY A 15 17.37 -5.54 13.16
N ARG A 16 16.53 -5.01 14.05
CA ARG A 16 15.11 -5.38 14.14
C ARG A 16 14.26 -4.30 14.79
N ALA A 17 12.97 -4.30 14.51
CA ALA A 17 12.00 -3.39 15.14
C ALA A 17 10.77 -4.17 15.61
N LEU A 18 10.20 -3.79 16.77
CA LEU A 18 8.91 -4.27 17.21
C LEU A 18 7.84 -3.49 16.45
N CYS A 19 7.07 -4.18 15.61
CA CYS A 19 6.09 -3.54 14.72
C CYS A 19 4.71 -4.13 14.92
N GLY A 20 3.67 -3.30 14.84
CA GLY A 20 2.28 -3.70 15.02
C GLY A 20 1.46 -2.63 15.73
N ASP A 21 0.55 -3.08 16.59
CA ASP A 21 -0.28 -2.25 17.45
C ASP A 21 -0.31 -2.81 18.90
N ASP A 22 -1.14 -2.23 19.77
CA ASP A 22 -1.28 -2.65 21.16
C ASP A 22 -1.84 -4.08 21.33
N ARG A 23 -2.44 -4.66 20.28
CA ARG A 23 -3.05 -5.99 20.31
C ARG A 23 -2.11 -7.05 19.77
N GLU A 24 -1.43 -6.74 18.68
CA GLU A 24 -0.53 -7.66 17.99
C GLU A 24 0.76 -6.95 17.56
N ALA A 25 1.84 -7.21 18.29
CA ALA A 25 3.17 -6.72 17.97
C ALA A 25 4.14 -7.88 17.76
N ARG A 26 5.07 -7.72 16.80
CA ARG A 26 6.08 -8.73 16.50
C ARG A 26 7.40 -8.10 16.08
N TRP A 27 8.49 -8.81 16.38
CA TRP A 27 9.82 -8.41 15.93
C TRP A 27 9.99 -8.66 14.44
N ILE A 28 10.40 -7.63 13.72
CA ILE A 28 10.63 -7.61 12.27
C ILE A 28 12.11 -7.39 12.01
N ASP A 29 12.71 -8.17 11.12
CA ASP A 29 14.08 -7.96 10.64
C ASP A 29 14.16 -6.69 9.79
N THR A 30 15.04 -5.76 10.16
CA THR A 30 15.20 -4.45 9.48
C THR A 30 16.54 -4.30 8.78
N ARG A 31 17.38 -5.35 8.72
CA ARG A 31 18.74 -5.29 8.17
C ARG A 31 18.83 -4.96 6.66
N LEU A 32 17.72 -5.02 5.93
CA LEU A 32 17.66 -4.75 4.49
C LEU A 32 17.23 -3.32 4.14
N ILE A 33 16.94 -2.49 5.15
CA ILE A 33 16.51 -1.10 4.99
C ILE A 33 17.35 -0.18 5.88
N GLU A 34 17.21 1.13 5.69
CA GLU A 34 17.73 2.09 6.65
C GLU A 34 17.09 1.86 8.03
N PRO A 35 17.82 2.00 9.15
CA PRO A 35 17.25 1.82 10.48
C PRO A 35 16.02 2.72 10.70
N PRO A 36 14.85 2.13 11.01
CA PRO A 36 13.64 2.91 11.23
C PRO A 36 13.61 3.52 12.64
N ALA A 37 12.69 4.45 12.84
CA ALA A 37 12.35 5.06 14.12
C ALA A 37 10.91 4.68 14.57
N PRO A 38 10.59 4.78 15.88
CA PRO A 38 9.21 4.65 16.34
C PRO A 38 8.26 5.62 15.62
N GLY A 39 7.13 5.10 15.14
CA GLY A 39 6.16 5.83 14.34
C GLY A 39 6.28 5.60 12.84
N ASP A 40 7.43 5.14 12.34
CA ASP A 40 7.61 4.80 10.92
C ASP A 40 6.74 3.62 10.51
N TRP A 41 6.39 3.56 9.23
CA TRP A 41 5.67 2.45 8.65
C TRP A 41 6.59 1.58 7.82
N LEU A 42 6.45 0.26 7.94
CA LEU A 42 7.27 -0.71 7.20
C LEU A 42 6.37 -1.64 6.40
N LEU A 43 6.75 -1.91 5.14
CA LEU A 43 6.20 -3.03 4.40
C LEU A 43 6.88 -4.32 4.85
N VAL A 44 6.14 -5.19 5.52
CA VAL A 44 6.68 -6.44 6.08
C VAL A 44 6.26 -7.63 5.24
N PHE A 45 7.24 -8.41 4.79
CA PHE A 45 7.03 -9.65 4.06
C PHE A 45 7.89 -10.77 4.64
N LEU A 46 7.25 -11.85 5.09
CA LEU A 46 7.90 -13.00 5.72
C LEU A 46 8.78 -12.62 6.94
N GLY A 47 8.28 -11.71 7.79
CA GLY A 47 8.98 -11.29 9.02
C GLY A 47 10.16 -10.33 8.81
N ALA A 48 10.37 -9.84 7.58
CA ALA A 48 11.40 -8.86 7.26
C ALA A 48 10.79 -7.61 6.62
N ALA A 49 11.29 -6.43 7.00
CA ALA A 49 10.97 -5.17 6.36
C ALA A 49 11.62 -5.12 4.97
N ARG A 50 10.84 -4.73 3.97
CA ARG A 50 11.28 -4.62 2.57
C ARG A 50 11.37 -3.18 2.08
N GLU A 51 10.60 -2.30 2.71
CA GLU A 51 10.47 -0.90 2.33
C GLU A 51 10.02 -0.11 3.56
N ALA A 52 10.56 1.11 3.71
CA ALA A 52 10.01 2.11 4.62
C ALA A 52 8.92 2.88 3.85
N LEU A 53 7.74 2.97 4.46
CA LEU A 53 6.56 3.59 3.88
C LEU A 53 6.30 4.93 4.54
N ASP A 54 5.77 5.88 3.78
CA ASP A 54 5.02 6.99 4.38
C ASP A 54 3.64 6.51 4.85
N ALA A 55 2.97 7.36 5.65
CA ALA A 55 1.68 7.03 6.23
C ALA A 55 0.55 6.89 5.18
N GLU A 56 0.62 7.64 4.08
CA GLU A 56 -0.38 7.58 3.01
C GLU A 56 -0.28 6.23 2.29
N ARG A 57 0.94 5.82 1.93
CA ARG A 57 1.21 4.54 1.28
C ARG A 57 0.84 3.37 2.18
N ALA A 58 1.12 3.46 3.47
CA ALA A 58 0.69 2.45 4.45
C ALA A 58 -0.84 2.33 4.53
N ALA A 59 -1.57 3.46 4.47
CA ALA A 59 -3.02 3.47 4.42
C ALA A 59 -3.55 2.84 3.12
N GLN A 60 -3.02 3.21 1.95
CA GLN A 60 -3.40 2.63 0.65
C GLN A 60 -3.23 1.10 0.64
N ILE A 61 -2.12 0.59 1.18
CA ILE A 61 -1.90 -0.87 1.24
C ILE A 61 -2.90 -1.54 2.20
N ARG A 62 -3.21 -0.91 3.34
CA ARG A 62 -4.25 -1.40 4.24
C ARG A 62 -5.61 -1.47 3.54
N ASP A 63 -5.98 -0.43 2.81
CA ASP A 63 -7.26 -0.37 2.10
C ASP A 63 -7.34 -1.44 1.01
N ALA A 64 -6.24 -1.65 0.27
CA ALA A 64 -6.14 -2.76 -0.69
C ALA A 64 -6.27 -4.15 -0.04
N LEU A 65 -5.70 -4.35 1.16
CA LEU A 65 -5.85 -5.60 1.91
C LEU A 65 -7.28 -5.78 2.44
N CYS A 66 -7.93 -4.70 2.89
CA CYS A 66 -9.35 -4.71 3.24
C CYS A 66 -10.21 -5.07 2.02
N ALA A 67 -9.89 -4.56 0.84
CA ALA A 67 -10.62 -4.89 -0.39
C ALA A 67 -10.48 -6.37 -0.75
N LEU A 68 -9.27 -6.93 -0.62
CA LEU A 68 -9.05 -8.36 -0.81
C LEU A 68 -9.86 -9.22 0.17
N GLN A 69 -10.00 -8.78 1.43
CA GLN A 69 -10.83 -9.47 2.41
C GLN A 69 -12.33 -9.36 2.07
N ALA A 70 -12.79 -8.18 1.64
CA ALA A 70 -14.17 -7.94 1.23
C ALA A 70 -14.57 -8.84 0.05
N VAL A 71 -13.72 -8.93 -0.99
CA VAL A 71 -13.94 -9.82 -2.14
C VAL A 71 -14.03 -11.29 -1.70
N GLN A 72 -13.15 -11.73 -0.81
CA GLN A 72 -13.20 -13.10 -0.28
C GLN A 72 -14.47 -13.39 0.54
N ALA A 73 -15.02 -12.37 1.20
CA ALA A 73 -16.28 -12.46 1.93
C ALA A 73 -17.53 -12.33 1.01
N GLY A 74 -17.35 -11.98 -0.27
CA GLY A 74 -18.45 -11.70 -1.21
C GLY A 74 -19.08 -10.31 -1.04
N ASP A 75 -18.46 -9.42 -0.27
CA ASP A 75 -18.94 -8.07 -0.01
C ASP A 75 -18.34 -7.08 -1.01
N LEU A 76 -18.90 -7.03 -2.22
CA LEU A 76 -18.43 -6.11 -3.26
C LEU A 76 -18.80 -4.64 -2.98
N ALA A 77 -19.80 -4.39 -2.13
CA ALA A 77 -20.20 -3.03 -1.76
C ALA A 77 -19.12 -2.34 -0.92
N ALA A 78 -18.38 -3.11 -0.10
CA ALA A 78 -17.25 -2.58 0.67
C ALA A 78 -16.05 -2.14 -0.20
N LEU A 79 -16.02 -2.43 -1.50
CA LEU A 79 -14.97 -1.94 -2.40
C LEU A 79 -15.04 -0.42 -2.62
N ASP A 80 -16.24 0.17 -2.49
CA ASP A 80 -16.45 1.59 -2.66
C ASP A 80 -15.60 2.37 -1.65
N GLY A 81 -14.70 3.23 -2.17
CA GLY A 81 -13.78 4.03 -1.36
C GLY A 81 -12.46 3.37 -0.97
N LEU A 82 -12.30 2.04 -1.10
CA LEU A 82 -11.01 1.36 -0.85
C LEU A 82 -9.98 1.59 -1.96
N PHE A 83 -10.44 2.01 -3.14
CA PHE A 83 -9.62 2.41 -4.28
C PHE A 83 -10.07 3.79 -4.82
N ALA A 84 -10.36 4.74 -3.93
CA ALA A 84 -10.89 6.05 -4.30
C ALA A 84 -9.99 6.83 -5.29
N ASP A 85 -8.68 6.57 -5.28
CA ASP A 85 -7.74 7.13 -6.24
C ASP A 85 -7.95 6.62 -7.68
N LEU A 86 -8.55 5.43 -7.84
CA LEU A 86 -8.88 4.83 -9.13
C LEU A 86 -10.24 5.26 -9.70
N ASP A 87 -11.07 5.98 -8.92
CA ASP A 87 -12.33 6.57 -9.41
C ASP A 87 -12.12 7.74 -10.37
N ARG A 88 -10.87 8.18 -10.52
CA ARG A 88 -10.46 9.20 -11.48
C ARG A 88 -9.91 8.55 -12.74
N GLU A 89 -10.34 9.04 -13.90
CA GLU A 89 -9.73 8.64 -15.17
C GLU A 89 -8.24 9.05 -15.22
N PRO A 90 -7.31 8.09 -15.38
CA PRO A 90 -5.89 8.40 -15.45
C PRO A 90 -5.60 9.31 -16.63
N GLN A 91 -4.91 10.42 -16.37
CA GLN A 91 -4.47 11.29 -17.46
C GLN A 91 -3.30 10.63 -18.19
N LEU A 92 -3.47 10.47 -19.50
CA LEU A 92 -2.43 9.92 -20.36
C LEU A 92 -1.17 10.81 -20.26
N PRO A 93 0.04 10.26 -20.03
CA PRO A 93 1.26 11.07 -19.96
C PRO A 93 1.58 11.74 -21.32
N PRO A 94 2.34 12.86 -21.35
CA PRO A 94 2.54 13.66 -22.57
C PRO A 94 3.08 12.88 -23.78
N HIS A 95 3.99 11.94 -23.56
CA HIS A 95 4.57 11.12 -24.63
C HIS A 95 3.59 10.09 -25.22
N LEU A 96 2.49 9.80 -24.52
CA LEU A 96 1.39 8.97 -25.03
C LEU A 96 0.28 9.82 -25.65
N GLN A 97 0.00 11.02 -25.12
CA GLN A 97 -0.92 11.99 -25.75
C GLN A 97 -0.52 12.32 -27.19
N ALA A 98 0.79 12.46 -27.45
CA ALA A 98 1.33 12.70 -28.78
C ALA A 98 1.10 11.56 -29.79
N GLN A 99 0.72 10.37 -29.31
CA GLN A 99 0.43 9.19 -30.13
C GLN A 99 -1.07 8.95 -30.32
N LEU A 100 -1.94 9.75 -29.68
CA LEU A 100 -3.37 9.65 -29.93
C LEU A 100 -3.65 10.01 -31.39
N PRO A 101 -4.38 9.17 -32.14
CA PRO A 101 -4.87 9.58 -33.45
C PRO A 101 -5.72 10.84 -33.29
N PRO A 102 -5.70 11.77 -34.27
CA PRO A 102 -6.52 12.97 -34.20
C PRO A 102 -7.98 12.57 -33.96
N LYS A 103 -8.57 13.14 -32.90
CA LYS A 103 -9.99 12.96 -32.58
C LYS A 103 -10.80 13.43 -33.78
N GLU A 104 -11.44 12.51 -34.52
CA GLU A 104 -12.37 12.90 -35.58
C GLU A 104 -13.46 13.79 -34.96
N PRO A 105 -13.72 14.98 -35.53
CA PRO A 105 -14.69 15.89 -34.97
C PRO A 105 -16.08 15.30 -35.20
N ASN A 106 -16.66 14.71 -34.16
CA ASN A 106 -18.07 14.34 -34.02
C ASN A 106 -18.73 13.79 -35.30
N SER A 107 -18.64 12.47 -35.52
CA SER A 107 -19.69 11.79 -36.28
C SER A 107 -20.92 11.63 -35.36
N PRO A 108 -22.14 11.82 -35.88
CA PRO A 108 -23.31 12.26 -35.11
C PRO A 108 -23.96 11.19 -34.23
#